data_AF-A0A2D0MY49-F1
#
_entry.id   AF-A0A2D0MY49-F1
#
_cell.length_a   1.000
_cell.length_b   1.000
_cell.length_c   1.000
_cell.angle_alpha   90.00
_cell.angle_beta   90.00
_cell.angle_gamma   90.00
#
_symmetry.space_group_name_H-M   'P 1'
#
loop_
_entity.id
_entity.type
_entity.pdbx_description
1 polymer ?
#
loop_
_entity_poly.entity_id
_entity_poly.type
_entity_poly.pdbx_seq_one_letter_code
_entity_poly.pdbx_strand_id
1 'polypeptide(L)'
;MNILLTNIWLDGYAGTEVYIRDLAIALHRRGIHVEVYSPNLGRVAEEIRRAGIHIVSSVNQLVMQPDLIHAHHFMPTMDVLLRYKDVPAVYFQHDRTHPVDTPPRYNRIIQYVAVDYNCLDRLIIDNGIPESESTVLYNWVDTARFTLRTNFSDRPRRALVFSNYANPKNYYPVVREACQEMGIELDAVGKGMGNEIKEPEKVLGEYDIVFAKAKAAMEALASGAFVIVCDKRGLGGAVTTENFQYYRKFNFGMKTLSRPHEVNLIVEEINKYKAEEVKAVAHLIRTEASFDSFMDRILNLYHEVINKYYQKGFRENKQNEKTLEKYIDQMTVQFRQVIRQKNEELAGKDLIHANHDSLLAAKDRQLAQMKEDFTQKDRRLAQIKEDFAQKDRQLAQIKEDFTQKNRQLAQMKEDFAQKDRQLAEAKQEITKNNQTISGQIGHIQAISQSLSYRLGRLITSPLRWLYDTFLE
;
A
#
# COMPACT_ATOMS: atom_id res chain seq x y z
N MET A 1 -0.63 50.20 -11.12
CA MET A 1 -1.80 49.38 -10.75
C MET A 1 -1.45 48.64 -9.48
N ASN A 2 -2.30 48.76 -8.46
CA ASN A 2 -2.18 48.15 -7.14
C ASN A 2 -3.25 47.07 -7.02
N ILE A 3 -2.85 45.83 -6.75
CA ILE A 3 -3.77 44.69 -6.75
C ILE A 3 -3.77 44.00 -5.39
N LEU A 4 -4.94 43.96 -4.76
CA LEU A 4 -5.16 43.18 -3.54
C LEU A 4 -5.68 41.79 -3.91
N LEU A 5 -4.92 40.76 -3.55
CA LEU A 5 -5.33 39.37 -3.73
C LEU A 5 -5.91 38.83 -2.43
N THR A 6 -7.04 38.10 -2.48
CA THR A 6 -7.57 37.41 -1.31
C THR A 6 -7.52 35.90 -1.46
N ASN A 7 -7.37 35.17 -0.35
CA ASN A 7 -7.60 33.73 -0.29
C ASN A 7 -8.01 33.32 1.13
N ILE A 8 -8.75 32.22 1.31
CA ILE A 8 -9.14 31.79 2.67
C ILE A 8 -8.02 31.05 3.40
N TRP A 9 -7.19 30.29 2.68
CA TRP A 9 -6.03 29.57 3.21
C TRP A 9 -4.79 29.88 2.38
N LEU A 10 -3.64 30.05 3.03
CA LEU A 10 -2.30 30.06 2.43
C LEU A 10 -1.33 29.26 3.32
N ASP A 11 -1.84 28.18 3.93
CA ASP A 11 -1.15 27.34 4.91
C ASP A 11 -0.55 26.05 4.31
N GLY A 12 -1.05 25.60 3.15
CA GLY A 12 -0.65 24.38 2.46
C GLY A 12 -0.53 24.53 0.93
N TYR A 13 -0.32 23.41 0.22
CA TYR A 13 -0.17 23.40 -1.24
C TYR A 13 -1.46 22.94 -1.94
N ALA A 14 -2.61 23.52 -1.59
CA ALA A 14 -3.84 23.30 -2.34
C ALA A 14 -3.92 24.16 -3.61
N GLY A 15 -4.89 23.85 -4.47
CA GLY A 15 -5.00 24.45 -5.82
C GLY A 15 -5.06 25.99 -5.82
N THR A 16 -5.92 26.59 -4.98
CA THR A 16 -6.08 28.05 -4.89
C THR A 16 -4.90 28.73 -4.19
N GLU A 17 -4.23 28.04 -3.27
CA GLU A 17 -3.06 28.56 -2.55
C GLU A 17 -1.88 28.71 -3.50
N VAL A 18 -1.60 27.65 -4.27
CA VAL A 18 -0.57 27.64 -5.30
C VAL A 18 -0.92 28.65 -6.41
N TYR A 19 -2.18 28.76 -6.80
CA TYR A 19 -2.65 29.76 -7.75
C TYR A 19 -2.30 31.18 -7.30
N ILE A 20 -2.69 31.55 -6.07
CA ILE A 20 -2.46 32.90 -5.54
C ILE A 20 -0.97 33.18 -5.38
N ARG A 21 -0.19 32.20 -4.93
CA ARG A 21 1.27 32.32 -4.86
C ARG A 21 1.88 32.63 -6.23
N ASP A 22 1.58 31.79 -7.22
CA ASP A 22 2.18 31.91 -8.55
C ASP A 22 1.77 33.25 -9.21
N LEU A 23 0.50 33.63 -9.08
CA LEU A 23 -0.03 34.90 -9.58
C LEU A 23 0.62 36.11 -8.87
N ALA A 24 0.68 36.11 -7.54
CA ALA A 24 1.25 37.21 -6.76
C ALA A 24 2.71 37.47 -7.15
N ILE A 25 3.52 36.41 -7.23
CA ILE A 25 4.92 36.49 -7.62
C ILE A 25 5.07 36.99 -9.06
N ALA A 26 4.22 36.51 -9.97
CA ALA A 26 4.27 36.89 -11.38
C ALA A 26 3.87 38.35 -11.64
N LEU A 27 2.86 38.85 -10.90
CA LEU A 27 2.48 40.26 -10.92
C LEU A 27 3.61 41.13 -10.35
N HIS A 28 4.17 40.74 -9.20
CA HIS A 28 5.26 41.46 -8.56
C HIS A 28 6.50 41.57 -9.46
N ARG A 29 6.89 40.47 -10.12
CA ARG A 29 8.00 40.45 -11.09
C ARG A 29 7.77 41.35 -12.31
N ARG A 30 6.52 41.63 -12.67
CA ARG A 30 6.15 42.57 -13.74
C ARG A 30 6.05 44.03 -13.25
N GLY A 31 6.48 44.31 -12.01
CA GLY A 31 6.46 45.66 -11.43
C GLY A 31 5.08 46.12 -10.95
N ILE A 32 4.11 45.21 -10.86
CA ILE A 32 2.78 45.51 -10.31
C ILE A 32 2.86 45.43 -8.78
N HIS A 33 2.31 46.43 -8.09
CA HIS A 33 2.25 46.43 -6.64
C HIS A 33 1.17 45.45 -6.17
N VAL A 34 1.55 44.48 -5.35
CA VAL A 34 0.67 43.41 -4.87
C VAL A 34 0.69 43.38 -3.35
N GLU A 35 -0.49 43.26 -2.76
CA GLU A 35 -0.67 42.93 -1.35
C GLU A 35 -1.61 41.71 -1.27
N VAL A 36 -1.36 40.80 -0.32
CA VAL A 36 -2.14 39.57 -0.18
C VAL A 36 -2.81 39.50 1.19
N TYR A 37 -4.09 39.19 1.22
CA TYR A 37 -4.85 38.95 2.44
C TYR A 37 -5.31 37.50 2.53
N SER A 38 -5.01 36.84 3.65
CA SER A 38 -5.61 35.55 3.96
C SER A 38 -5.72 35.32 5.46
N PRO A 39 -6.91 34.99 6.01
CA PRO A 39 -7.09 34.73 7.44
C PRO A 39 -6.16 33.63 7.99
N ASN A 40 -5.82 32.65 7.16
CA ASN A 40 -5.01 31.50 7.54
C ASN A 40 -3.70 31.50 6.76
N LEU A 41 -2.61 31.86 7.43
CA LEU A 41 -1.27 31.88 6.84
C LEU A 41 -0.47 30.65 7.27
N GLY A 42 0.39 30.18 6.36
CA GLY A 42 1.38 29.16 6.67
C GLY A 42 2.40 29.02 5.53
N ARG A 43 2.64 27.79 5.06
CA ARG A 43 3.81 27.50 4.21
C ARG A 43 3.83 28.29 2.91
N VAL A 44 2.69 28.39 2.23
CA VAL A 44 2.59 29.15 0.98
C VAL A 44 2.69 30.66 1.23
N ALA A 45 2.11 31.16 2.34
CA ALA A 45 2.28 32.55 2.73
C ALA A 45 3.76 32.94 2.93
N GLU A 46 4.57 32.05 3.51
CA GLU A 46 6.02 32.29 3.66
C GLU A 46 6.74 32.39 2.32
N GLU A 47 6.33 31.62 1.31
CA GLU A 47 6.90 31.71 -0.04
C GLU A 47 6.59 33.06 -0.70
N ILE A 48 5.35 33.54 -0.56
CA ILE A 48 4.93 34.87 -1.02
C ILE A 48 5.73 35.97 -0.30
N ARG A 49 5.89 35.86 1.03
CA ARG A 49 6.66 36.83 1.82
C ARG A 49 8.13 36.87 1.42
N ARG A 50 8.75 35.71 1.18
CA ARG A 50 10.15 35.61 0.70
C ARG A 50 10.34 36.23 -0.68
N ALA A 51 9.30 36.29 -1.51
CA ALA A 51 9.32 37.01 -2.77
C ALA A 51 9.21 38.54 -2.62
N GLY A 52 9.18 39.06 -1.39
CA GLY A 52 9.12 40.51 -1.10
C GLY A 52 7.71 41.09 -1.08
N ILE A 53 6.68 40.26 -1.10
CA ILE A 53 5.28 40.68 -1.17
C ILE A 53 4.70 40.78 0.24
N HIS A 54 4.03 41.91 0.53
CA HIS A 54 3.35 42.09 1.81
C HIS A 54 2.11 41.19 1.90
N ILE A 55 2.04 40.41 2.97
CA ILE A 55 0.98 39.42 3.21
C ILE A 55 0.55 39.44 4.66
N VAL A 56 -0.76 39.54 4.89
CA VAL A 56 -1.36 39.74 6.22
C VAL A 56 -2.53 38.82 6.48
N SER A 57 -2.76 38.51 7.76
CA SER A 57 -3.90 37.71 8.22
C SER A 57 -5.06 38.53 8.77
N SER A 58 -4.90 39.84 8.89
CA SER A 58 -5.94 40.76 9.29
C SER A 58 -6.10 41.88 8.27
N VAL A 59 -7.35 42.14 7.87
CA VAL A 59 -7.70 43.28 7.01
C VAL A 59 -7.25 44.63 7.58
N ASN A 60 -7.11 44.75 8.90
CA ASN A 60 -6.61 45.97 9.54
C ASN A 60 -5.12 46.24 9.31
N GLN A 61 -4.36 45.22 8.94
CA GLN A 61 -2.92 45.31 8.66
C GLN A 61 -2.63 45.63 7.19
N LEU A 62 -3.66 45.72 6.33
CA LEU A 62 -3.49 46.12 4.94
C LEU A 62 -3.09 47.60 4.87
N VAL A 63 -2.01 47.87 4.13
CA VAL A 63 -1.43 49.21 4.03
C VAL A 63 -1.54 49.80 2.63
N MET A 64 -1.81 48.99 1.61
CA MET A 64 -1.97 49.44 0.24
C MET A 64 -3.40 49.93 -0.02
N GLN A 65 -3.55 50.97 -0.82
CA GLN A 65 -4.82 51.33 -1.46
C GLN A 65 -4.88 50.62 -2.83
N PRO A 66 -5.74 49.60 -3.00
CA PRO A 66 -5.84 48.86 -4.26
C PRO A 66 -6.63 49.65 -5.32
N ASP A 67 -6.22 49.48 -6.57
CA ASP A 67 -7.01 49.88 -7.75
C ASP A 67 -8.03 48.78 -8.11
N LEU A 68 -7.73 47.53 -7.76
CA LEU A 68 -8.57 46.36 -7.99
C LEU A 68 -8.37 45.32 -6.88
N ILE A 69 -9.46 44.64 -6.52
CA ILE A 69 -9.45 43.44 -5.70
C ILE A 69 -9.62 42.21 -6.60
N HIS A 70 -8.66 41.28 -6.57
CA HIS A 70 -8.82 39.95 -7.13
C HIS A 70 -9.21 38.99 -6.01
N ALA A 71 -10.48 38.59 -6.03
CA ALA A 71 -11.16 38.05 -4.88
C ALA A 71 -11.35 36.54 -5.01
N HIS A 72 -10.88 35.76 -4.04
CA HIS A 72 -11.18 34.34 -3.88
C HIS A 72 -11.90 34.11 -2.56
N HIS A 73 -12.86 33.17 -2.59
CA HIS A 73 -13.64 32.72 -1.44
C HIS A 73 -14.48 33.83 -0.78
N PHE A 74 -15.63 33.45 -0.24
CA PHE A 74 -16.61 34.42 0.23
C PHE A 74 -16.10 35.32 1.37
N MET A 75 -15.60 34.73 2.46
CA MET A 75 -15.25 35.50 3.67
C MET A 75 -14.12 36.50 3.41
N PRO A 76 -12.96 36.11 2.84
CA PRO A 76 -11.89 37.06 2.58
C PRO A 76 -12.29 38.17 1.61
N THR A 77 -13.13 37.84 0.61
CA THR A 77 -13.70 38.82 -0.32
C THR A 77 -14.53 39.85 0.40
N MET A 78 -15.42 39.43 1.30
CA MET A 78 -16.30 40.35 2.01
C MET A 78 -15.53 41.23 3.00
N ASP A 79 -14.51 40.70 3.69
CA ASP A 79 -13.69 41.50 4.61
C ASP A 79 -13.04 42.70 3.90
N VAL A 80 -12.46 42.47 2.71
CA VAL A 80 -11.77 43.53 1.96
C VAL A 80 -12.75 44.48 1.28
N LEU A 81 -13.89 43.98 0.77
CA LEU A 81 -14.92 44.83 0.18
C LEU A 81 -15.55 45.75 1.21
N LEU A 82 -15.70 45.31 2.47
CA LEU A 82 -16.22 46.16 3.54
C LEU A 82 -15.22 47.24 3.99
N ARG A 83 -13.91 46.97 3.89
CA ARG A 83 -12.85 47.97 4.13
C ARG A 83 -12.75 48.98 2.99
N TYR A 84 -12.65 48.52 1.76
CA TYR A 84 -12.43 49.36 0.58
C TYR A 84 -13.75 49.63 -0.16
N LYS A 85 -14.38 50.77 0.18
CA LYS A 85 -15.74 51.11 -0.27
C LYS A 85 -15.85 51.54 -1.73
N ASP A 86 -14.73 51.94 -2.34
CA ASP A 86 -14.69 52.54 -3.68
C ASP A 86 -13.76 51.79 -4.64
N VAL A 87 -13.50 50.51 -4.37
CA VAL A 87 -12.60 49.67 -5.17
C VAL A 87 -13.38 48.57 -5.87
N PRO A 88 -13.25 48.40 -7.20
CA PRO A 88 -13.88 47.31 -7.92
C PRO A 88 -13.19 45.98 -7.64
N ALA A 89 -13.93 44.90 -7.84
CA ALA A 89 -13.45 43.54 -7.67
C ALA A 89 -13.77 42.65 -8.87
N VAL A 90 -12.89 41.69 -9.08
CA VAL A 90 -13.17 40.46 -9.84
C VAL A 90 -13.23 39.29 -8.87
N TYR A 91 -14.26 38.45 -8.96
CA TYR A 91 -14.39 37.27 -8.11
C TYR A 91 -14.10 36.00 -8.90
N PHE A 92 -13.18 35.16 -8.41
CA PHE A 92 -12.81 33.90 -9.06
C PHE A 92 -13.50 32.70 -8.40
N GLN A 93 -14.25 31.95 -9.20
CA GLN A 93 -14.91 30.70 -8.83
C GLN A 93 -14.03 29.52 -9.22
N HIS A 94 -13.43 28.86 -8.22
CA HIS A 94 -12.45 27.79 -8.40
C HIS A 94 -13.01 26.39 -8.14
N ASP A 95 -14.01 26.28 -7.28
CA ASP A 95 -14.60 25.02 -6.86
C ASP A 95 -16.09 24.97 -7.24
N ARG A 96 -16.56 23.80 -7.67
CA ARG A 96 -17.97 23.57 -8.04
C ARG A 96 -18.89 23.40 -6.84
N THR A 97 -18.35 22.95 -5.71
CA THR A 97 -19.09 22.33 -4.60
C THR A 97 -18.72 22.89 -3.23
N HIS A 98 -17.51 23.40 -3.04
CA HIS A 98 -17.04 23.82 -1.72
C HIS A 98 -17.79 25.09 -1.27
N PRO A 99 -18.47 25.09 -0.11
CA PRO A 99 -19.33 26.18 0.34
C PRO A 99 -18.60 27.51 0.54
N VAL A 100 -17.35 27.46 1.01
CA VAL A 100 -16.52 28.67 1.21
C VAL A 100 -16.23 29.41 -0.09
N ASP A 101 -16.37 28.74 -1.23
CA ASP A 101 -16.17 29.32 -2.55
C ASP A 101 -17.48 29.79 -3.19
N THR A 102 -18.61 29.75 -2.47
CA THR A 102 -19.87 30.30 -2.97
C THR A 102 -19.73 31.82 -3.19
N PRO A 103 -20.08 32.36 -4.38
CA PRO A 103 -19.81 33.73 -4.73
C PRO A 103 -20.71 34.71 -3.95
N PRO A 104 -20.16 35.77 -3.33
CA PRO A 104 -20.99 36.85 -2.80
C PRO A 104 -21.65 37.61 -3.94
N ARG A 105 -22.91 38.02 -3.77
CA ARG A 105 -23.55 38.95 -4.72
C ARG A 105 -23.35 40.38 -4.24
N TYR A 106 -22.40 41.09 -4.85
CA TYR A 106 -22.04 42.43 -4.41
C TYR A 106 -21.81 43.38 -5.60
N ASN A 107 -22.30 44.63 -5.50
CA ASN A 107 -22.32 45.56 -6.63
C ASN A 107 -20.94 46.02 -7.12
N ARG A 108 -19.92 45.93 -6.27
CA ARG A 108 -18.51 46.21 -6.63
C ARG A 108 -17.80 45.01 -7.24
N ILE A 109 -18.41 43.82 -7.25
CA ILE A 109 -17.90 42.70 -8.03
C ILE A 109 -18.44 42.88 -9.44
N ILE A 110 -17.57 43.38 -10.32
CA ILE A 110 -17.94 43.81 -11.68
C ILE A 110 -17.92 42.63 -12.64
N GLN A 111 -17.04 41.66 -12.37
CA GLN A 111 -16.92 40.44 -13.15
C GLN A 111 -16.71 39.24 -12.22
N TYR A 112 -17.49 38.20 -12.44
CA TYR A 112 -17.29 36.87 -11.89
C TYR A 112 -16.59 36.02 -12.93
N VAL A 113 -15.53 35.33 -12.51
CA VAL A 113 -14.65 34.56 -13.37
C VAL A 113 -14.71 33.12 -12.94
N ALA A 114 -15.25 32.26 -13.78
CA ALA A 114 -15.18 30.82 -13.58
C ALA A 114 -13.89 30.26 -14.19
N VAL A 115 -13.23 29.34 -13.48
CA VAL A 115 -12.05 28.69 -14.04
C VAL A 115 -12.38 27.65 -15.10
N ASP A 116 -13.62 27.15 -15.16
CA ASP A 116 -14.09 26.24 -16.18
C ASP A 116 -15.61 26.33 -16.33
N TYR A 117 -16.19 25.58 -17.27
CA TYR A 117 -17.63 25.61 -17.49
C TYR A 117 -18.45 24.96 -16.36
N ASN A 118 -17.85 24.13 -15.52
CA ASN A 118 -18.56 23.56 -14.37
C ASN A 118 -18.72 24.64 -13.28
N CYS A 119 -17.68 25.44 -13.04
CA CYS A 119 -17.73 26.60 -12.16
C CYS A 119 -18.62 27.71 -12.75
N LEU A 120 -18.68 27.84 -14.07
CA LEU A 120 -19.60 28.75 -14.74
C LEU A 120 -21.07 28.36 -14.48
N ASP A 121 -21.40 27.06 -14.57
CA ASP A 121 -22.72 26.55 -14.19
C ASP A 121 -23.05 26.97 -12.73
N ARG A 122 -22.08 26.89 -11.81
CA ARG A 122 -22.29 27.31 -10.41
C ARG A 122 -22.59 28.80 -10.29
N LEU A 123 -21.90 29.65 -11.05
CA LEU A 123 -22.15 31.09 -11.03
C LEU A 123 -23.55 31.41 -11.54
N ILE A 124 -23.89 30.93 -12.73
CA ILE A 124 -25.10 31.34 -13.45
C ILE A 124 -26.33 30.59 -12.94
N ILE A 125 -26.27 29.26 -12.89
CA ILE A 125 -27.44 28.41 -12.61
C ILE A 125 -27.71 28.39 -11.11
N ASP A 126 -26.72 28.01 -10.31
CA ASP A 126 -26.93 27.80 -8.87
C ASP A 126 -27.02 29.12 -8.11
N ASN A 127 -26.22 30.11 -8.51
CA ASN A 127 -26.09 31.38 -7.81
C ASN A 127 -26.71 32.55 -8.55
N GLY A 128 -27.36 32.34 -9.70
CA GLY A 128 -28.12 33.35 -10.46
C GLY A 128 -27.33 34.62 -10.76
N ILE A 129 -26.01 34.51 -10.94
CA ILE A 129 -25.17 35.61 -11.42
C ILE A 129 -25.44 35.81 -12.91
N PRO A 130 -25.67 37.05 -13.38
CA PRO A 130 -25.91 37.30 -14.80
C PRO A 130 -24.77 36.81 -15.69
N GLU A 131 -25.11 36.25 -16.86
CA GLU A 131 -24.10 35.86 -17.85
C GLU A 131 -23.27 37.06 -18.33
N SER A 132 -23.88 38.25 -18.41
CA SER A 132 -23.21 39.51 -18.76
C SER A 132 -22.16 39.95 -17.73
N GLU A 133 -22.23 39.41 -16.52
CA GLU A 133 -21.27 39.64 -15.43
C GLU A 133 -20.36 38.43 -15.21
N SER A 134 -20.49 37.37 -16.01
CA SER A 134 -19.75 36.12 -15.87
C SER A 134 -18.84 35.86 -17.08
N THR A 135 -17.63 35.36 -16.84
CA THR A 135 -16.70 34.96 -17.91
C THR A 135 -15.90 33.73 -17.50
N VAL A 136 -15.26 33.08 -18.47
CA VAL A 136 -14.38 31.94 -18.22
C VAL A 136 -12.94 32.34 -18.46
N LEU A 137 -12.11 32.18 -17.43
CA LEU A 137 -10.66 32.28 -17.54
C LEU A 137 -10.04 31.01 -17.00
N TYR A 138 -9.61 30.15 -17.91
CA TYR A 138 -9.11 28.84 -17.55
C TYR A 138 -7.85 28.87 -16.70
N ASN A 139 -7.67 27.84 -15.89
CA ASN A 139 -6.41 27.60 -15.18
C ASN A 139 -5.25 27.38 -16.17
N TRP A 140 -4.03 27.65 -15.72
CA TRP A 140 -2.81 27.56 -16.50
C TRP A 140 -1.82 26.53 -15.94
N VAL A 141 -0.73 26.36 -16.66
CA VAL A 141 0.50 25.68 -16.25
C VAL A 141 1.69 26.59 -16.54
N ASP A 142 2.63 26.65 -15.60
CA ASP A 142 3.90 27.34 -15.80
C ASP A 142 4.81 26.46 -16.67
N THR A 143 4.76 26.70 -17.99
CA THR A 143 5.49 25.91 -18.99
C THR A 143 7.01 26.11 -18.94
N ALA A 144 7.49 27.16 -18.26
CA ALA A 144 8.91 27.37 -17.98
C ALA A 144 9.37 26.50 -16.81
N ARG A 145 8.53 26.36 -15.77
CA ARG A 145 8.78 25.47 -14.63
C ARG A 145 8.62 23.99 -14.99
N PHE A 146 7.53 23.63 -15.67
CA PHE A 146 7.25 22.26 -16.12
C PHE A 146 7.82 22.05 -17.52
N THR A 147 9.11 21.69 -17.58
CA THR A 147 9.83 21.50 -18.84
C THR A 147 9.35 20.25 -19.56
N LEU A 148 9.17 20.35 -20.88
CA LEU A 148 8.82 19.20 -21.71
C LEU A 148 9.98 18.20 -21.76
N ARG A 149 9.72 16.93 -21.45
CA ARG A 149 10.74 15.87 -21.59
C ARG A 149 11.17 15.71 -23.04
N THR A 150 12.40 15.25 -23.24
CA THR A 150 12.99 15.08 -24.57
C THR A 150 12.84 13.66 -25.13
N ASN A 151 12.63 12.67 -24.26
CA ASN A 151 12.51 11.27 -24.65
C ASN A 151 11.08 10.76 -24.47
N PHE A 152 10.56 10.07 -25.48
CA PHE A 152 9.22 9.47 -25.49
C PHE A 152 9.35 8.01 -25.90
N SER A 153 9.05 7.11 -24.97
CA SER A 153 9.13 5.66 -25.20
C SER A 153 8.07 5.21 -26.20
N ASP A 154 8.37 4.25 -27.07
CA ASP A 154 7.36 3.64 -27.96
C ASP A 154 6.29 2.84 -27.19
N ARG A 155 6.64 2.39 -25.98
CA ARG A 155 5.75 1.68 -25.06
C ARG A 155 5.91 2.22 -23.64
N PRO A 156 4.82 2.41 -22.88
CA PRO A 156 4.90 2.91 -21.52
C PRO A 156 5.51 1.86 -20.58
N ARG A 157 6.39 2.29 -19.67
CA ARG A 157 7.02 1.43 -18.66
C ARG A 157 6.75 1.87 -17.24
N ARG A 158 6.66 3.18 -17.01
CA ARG A 158 6.41 3.76 -15.69
C ARG A 158 5.16 4.63 -15.70
N ALA A 159 4.29 4.41 -14.73
CA ALA A 159 3.09 5.19 -14.47
C ALA A 159 3.14 5.82 -13.08
N LEU A 160 2.43 6.94 -12.92
CA LEU A 160 2.27 7.62 -11.64
C LEU A 160 0.80 7.95 -11.38
N VAL A 161 0.29 7.61 -10.21
CA VAL A 161 -0.91 8.26 -9.66
C VAL A 161 -0.49 9.54 -8.94
N PHE A 162 -0.82 10.70 -9.49
CA PHE A 162 -0.49 12.01 -8.92
C PHE A 162 -1.75 12.71 -8.41
N SER A 163 -2.10 12.48 -7.15
CA SER A 163 -3.31 13.05 -6.53
C SER A 163 -3.23 13.09 -5.01
N ASN A 164 -3.58 14.24 -4.44
CA ASN A 164 -3.73 14.38 -2.99
C ASN A 164 -4.90 13.55 -2.40
N TYR A 165 -5.80 13.06 -3.25
CA TYR A 165 -6.96 12.27 -2.84
C TYR A 165 -6.77 10.77 -3.04
N ALA A 166 -5.76 10.34 -3.80
CA ALA A 166 -5.41 8.92 -3.92
C ALA A 166 -4.97 8.38 -2.55
N ASN A 167 -5.46 7.20 -2.19
CA ASN A 167 -5.02 6.50 -0.99
C ASN A 167 -5.17 4.98 -1.15
N PRO A 168 -4.51 4.15 -0.32
CA PRO A 168 -4.56 2.69 -0.47
C PRO A 168 -5.94 2.05 -0.33
N LYS A 169 -6.98 2.80 0.09
CA LYS A 169 -8.34 2.32 0.34
C LYS A 169 -9.37 2.81 -0.68
N ASN A 170 -8.97 3.57 -1.72
CA ASN A 170 -9.89 4.06 -2.74
C ASN A 170 -9.61 3.49 -4.14
N TYR A 171 -9.49 4.34 -5.17
CA TYR A 171 -9.29 3.93 -6.56
C TYR A 171 -7.86 3.48 -6.88
N TYR A 172 -6.89 3.76 -5.99
CA TYR A 172 -5.48 3.39 -6.22
C TYR A 172 -5.26 1.88 -6.48
N PRO A 173 -5.84 0.93 -5.70
CA PRO A 173 -5.67 -0.50 -5.95
C PRO A 173 -6.14 -0.93 -7.35
N VAL A 174 -7.22 -0.33 -7.87
CA VAL A 174 -7.75 -0.62 -9.21
C VAL A 174 -6.80 -0.14 -10.30
N VAL A 175 -6.22 1.06 -10.15
CA VAL A 175 -5.19 1.58 -11.08
C VAL A 175 -3.94 0.70 -11.04
N ARG A 176 -3.53 0.25 -9.84
CA ARG A 176 -2.39 -0.64 -9.66
C ARG A 176 -2.58 -1.99 -10.33
N GLU A 177 -3.75 -2.58 -10.19
CA GLU A 177 -4.11 -3.84 -10.84
C GLU A 177 -4.06 -3.71 -12.37
N ALA A 178 -4.65 -2.64 -12.93
CA ALA A 178 -4.60 -2.38 -14.38
C ALA A 178 -3.16 -2.16 -14.90
N CYS A 179 -2.31 -1.45 -14.15
CA CYS A 179 -0.90 -1.29 -14.53
C CYS A 179 -0.14 -2.62 -14.46
N GLN A 180 -0.43 -3.45 -13.45
CA GLN A 180 0.18 -4.77 -13.30
C GLN A 180 -0.18 -5.71 -14.46
N GLU A 181 -1.44 -5.71 -14.93
CA GLU A 181 -1.85 -6.48 -16.12
C GLU A 181 -1.10 -6.05 -17.38
N MET A 182 -0.78 -4.77 -17.49
CA MET A 182 -0.04 -4.20 -18.62
C MET A 182 1.49 -4.29 -18.48
N GLY A 183 1.99 -4.83 -17.37
CA GLY A 183 3.43 -4.90 -17.09
C GLY A 183 4.09 -3.53 -16.88
N ILE A 184 3.34 -2.55 -16.38
CA ILE A 184 3.77 -1.17 -16.14
C ILE A 184 4.04 -0.99 -14.64
N GLU A 185 5.21 -0.45 -14.30
CA GLU A 185 5.55 -0.07 -12.93
C GLU A 185 4.71 1.13 -12.49
N LEU A 186 4.05 1.05 -11.33
CA LEU A 186 3.21 2.12 -10.83
C LEU A 186 3.75 2.71 -9.52
N ASP A 187 4.05 4.00 -9.56
CA ASP A 187 4.28 4.83 -8.37
C ASP A 187 3.01 5.62 -8.02
N ALA A 188 2.95 6.15 -6.79
CA ALA A 188 1.89 7.04 -6.36
C ALA A 188 2.39 8.12 -5.42
N VAL A 189 1.97 9.36 -5.68
CA VAL A 189 2.40 10.55 -4.94
C VAL A 189 1.19 11.42 -4.59
N GLY A 190 1.09 11.79 -3.31
CA GLY A 190 0.14 12.78 -2.82
C GLY A 190 -0.17 12.64 -1.34
N LYS A 191 -0.90 13.62 -0.79
CA LYS A 191 -1.25 13.67 0.64
C LYS A 191 -1.90 12.38 1.16
N GLY A 192 -2.84 11.79 0.43
CA GLY A 192 -3.50 10.54 0.83
C GLY A 192 -2.60 9.29 0.79
N MET A 193 -1.43 9.39 0.15
CA MET A 193 -0.37 8.37 0.16
C MET A 193 0.73 8.66 1.21
N GLY A 194 0.69 9.84 1.85
CA GLY A 194 1.66 10.24 2.88
C GLY A 194 3.01 10.72 2.36
N ASN A 195 3.14 10.96 1.05
CA ASN A 195 4.40 11.28 0.38
C ASN A 195 4.26 12.48 -0.59
N GLU A 196 3.51 13.51 -0.20
CA GLU A 196 3.36 14.73 -1.00
C GLU A 196 4.72 15.39 -1.31
N ILE A 197 4.89 15.86 -2.54
CA ILE A 197 6.13 16.50 -3.02
C ILE A 197 5.93 17.98 -3.28
N LYS A 198 6.99 18.77 -3.09
CA LYS A 198 6.98 20.23 -3.30
C LYS A 198 7.31 20.66 -4.73
N GLU A 199 8.14 19.86 -5.40
CA GLU A 199 8.73 20.19 -6.70
C GLU A 199 8.31 19.12 -7.75
N PRO A 200 7.00 19.01 -8.08
CA PRO A 200 6.52 18.03 -9.05
C PRO A 200 7.14 18.16 -10.44
N GLU A 201 7.60 19.35 -10.82
CA GLU A 201 8.30 19.61 -12.07
C GLU A 201 9.58 18.79 -12.25
N LYS A 202 10.20 18.35 -11.14
CA LYS A 202 11.41 17.50 -11.18
C LYS A 202 11.09 16.02 -11.39
N VAL A 203 9.82 15.63 -11.24
CA VAL A 203 9.40 14.23 -11.12
C VAL A 203 8.48 13.82 -12.28
N LEU A 204 7.54 14.69 -12.67
CA LEU A 204 6.51 14.34 -13.66
C LEU A 204 7.08 13.94 -15.04
N GLY A 205 8.23 14.50 -15.43
CA GLY A 205 8.89 14.16 -16.70
C GLY A 205 9.48 12.74 -16.76
N GLU A 206 9.58 12.03 -15.63
CA GLU A 206 10.13 10.67 -15.56
C GLU A 206 9.11 9.57 -15.87
N TYR A 207 7.81 9.91 -15.97
CA TYR A 207 6.73 8.96 -16.14
C TYR A 207 6.15 8.99 -17.54
N ASP A 208 5.83 7.81 -18.09
CA ASP A 208 5.18 7.69 -19.38
C ASP A 208 3.69 7.95 -19.28
N ILE A 209 3.06 7.47 -18.20
CA ILE A 209 1.64 7.63 -17.92
C ILE A 209 1.45 8.34 -16.58
N VAL A 210 0.53 9.30 -16.53
CA VAL A 210 0.13 9.93 -15.26
C VAL A 210 -1.39 9.89 -15.11
N PHE A 211 -1.85 9.31 -14.02
CA PHE A 211 -3.24 9.36 -13.57
C PHE A 211 -3.43 10.58 -12.68
N ALA A 212 -4.13 11.59 -13.19
CA ALA A 212 -4.31 12.86 -12.50
C ALA A 212 -5.61 13.56 -12.93
N LYS A 213 -5.92 14.68 -12.29
CA LYS A 213 -7.01 15.59 -12.69
C LYS A 213 -6.59 17.05 -12.52
N ALA A 214 -7.35 17.96 -13.09
CA ALA A 214 -7.22 19.40 -12.84
C ALA A 214 -5.78 19.91 -13.08
N LYS A 215 -5.24 20.71 -12.15
CA LYS A 215 -3.89 21.28 -12.24
C LYS A 215 -2.80 20.21 -12.41
N ALA A 216 -2.87 19.12 -11.65
CA ALA A 216 -1.94 18.00 -11.75
C ALA A 216 -1.95 17.35 -13.15
N ALA A 217 -3.11 17.25 -13.80
CA ALA A 217 -3.21 16.75 -15.18
C ALA A 217 -2.54 17.71 -16.18
N MET A 218 -2.76 19.03 -16.05
CA MET A 218 -2.12 20.01 -16.94
C MET A 218 -0.61 20.05 -16.77
N GLU A 219 -0.12 19.97 -15.53
CA GLU A 219 1.32 19.89 -15.20
C GLU A 219 1.97 18.63 -15.80
N ALA A 220 1.29 17.48 -15.70
CA ALA A 220 1.77 16.23 -16.29
C ALA A 220 1.75 16.24 -17.83
N LEU A 221 0.68 16.75 -18.44
CA LEU A 221 0.61 16.93 -19.89
C LEU A 221 1.72 17.87 -20.39
N ALA A 222 1.95 18.99 -19.70
CA ALA A 222 2.99 19.96 -20.08
C ALA A 222 4.41 19.43 -19.94
N SER A 223 4.61 18.47 -19.04
CA SER A 223 5.86 17.73 -18.84
C SER A 223 6.06 16.61 -19.87
N GLY A 224 5.02 16.26 -20.64
CA GLY A 224 5.06 15.26 -21.70
C GLY A 224 4.62 13.85 -21.31
N ALA A 225 3.83 13.70 -20.25
CA ALA A 225 3.22 12.42 -19.89
C ALA A 225 1.92 12.15 -20.66
N PHE A 226 1.62 10.87 -20.91
CA PHE A 226 0.30 10.45 -21.35
C PHE A 226 -0.66 10.48 -20.16
N VAL A 227 -1.61 11.42 -20.16
CA VAL A 227 -2.49 11.60 -19.01
C VAL A 227 -3.81 10.86 -19.20
N ILE A 228 -4.14 10.05 -18.19
CA ILE A 228 -5.47 9.46 -18.02
C ILE A 228 -6.17 10.22 -16.89
N VAL A 229 -7.26 10.91 -17.23
CA VAL A 229 -7.97 11.75 -16.25
C VAL A 229 -8.71 10.87 -15.26
N CYS A 230 -8.24 10.85 -14.00
CA CYS A 230 -8.72 9.93 -12.97
C CYS A 230 -8.54 10.54 -11.57
N ASP A 231 -9.55 10.40 -10.71
CA ASP A 231 -9.50 10.81 -9.29
C ASP A 231 -10.55 10.06 -8.47
N LYS A 232 -10.64 10.30 -7.16
CA LYS A 232 -11.60 9.64 -6.23
C LYS A 232 -13.06 9.62 -6.69
N ARG A 233 -13.47 10.54 -7.57
CA ARG A 233 -14.85 10.63 -8.08
C ARG A 233 -15.15 9.67 -9.23
N GLY A 234 -14.13 9.30 -10.01
CA GLY A 234 -14.32 8.44 -11.19
C GLY A 234 -13.14 8.48 -12.15
N LEU A 235 -13.36 7.86 -13.29
CA LEU A 235 -12.50 7.84 -14.47
C LEU A 235 -13.12 8.71 -15.57
N GLY A 236 -12.31 9.50 -16.27
CA GLY A 236 -12.70 10.14 -17.52
C GLY A 236 -12.21 9.32 -18.70
N GLY A 237 -10.90 9.38 -18.94
CA GLY A 237 -10.22 8.71 -20.04
C GLY A 237 -8.88 9.33 -20.35
N ALA A 238 -8.17 8.76 -21.32
CA ALA A 238 -6.96 9.33 -21.87
C ALA A 238 -7.24 10.67 -22.57
N VAL A 239 -6.37 11.64 -22.35
CA VAL A 239 -6.37 12.90 -23.10
C VAL A 239 -5.72 12.66 -24.46
N THR A 240 -6.45 12.95 -25.52
CA THR A 240 -6.01 12.90 -26.91
C THR A 240 -6.24 14.25 -27.56
N THR A 241 -5.58 14.51 -28.68
CA THR A 241 -5.79 15.69 -29.54
C THR A 241 -7.26 15.84 -29.93
N GLU A 242 -7.93 14.73 -30.27
CA GLU A 242 -9.35 14.70 -30.63
C GLU A 242 -10.26 15.22 -29.50
N ASN A 243 -10.01 14.80 -28.26
CA ASN A 243 -10.87 15.14 -27.12
C ASN A 243 -10.34 16.30 -26.27
N PHE A 244 -9.18 16.87 -26.63
CA PHE A 244 -8.46 17.87 -25.84
C PHE A 244 -9.36 19.06 -25.46
N GLN A 245 -10.08 19.62 -26.44
CA GLN A 245 -10.95 20.78 -26.22
C GLN A 245 -12.08 20.50 -25.23
N TYR A 246 -12.64 19.28 -25.28
CA TYR A 246 -13.67 18.87 -24.31
C TYR A 246 -13.10 18.83 -22.90
N TYR A 247 -11.93 18.21 -22.70
CA TYR A 247 -11.31 18.18 -21.38
C TYR A 247 -10.87 19.57 -20.92
N ARG A 248 -10.29 20.38 -21.82
CA ARG A 248 -9.86 21.75 -21.57
C ARG A 248 -11.01 22.62 -21.07
N LYS A 249 -12.20 22.49 -21.66
CA LYS A 249 -13.43 23.19 -21.27
C LYS A 249 -13.79 23.01 -19.79
N PHE A 250 -13.39 21.87 -19.21
CA PHE A 250 -13.63 21.51 -17.81
C PHE A 250 -12.33 21.43 -16.99
N ASN A 251 -11.25 22.06 -17.45
CA ASN A 251 -9.91 22.00 -16.83
C ASN A 251 -9.44 20.58 -16.48
N PHE A 252 -9.79 19.55 -17.27
CA PHE A 252 -9.47 18.15 -16.94
C PHE A 252 -10.02 17.74 -15.55
N GLY A 253 -11.11 18.38 -15.12
CA GLY A 253 -11.59 18.41 -13.76
C GLY A 253 -12.82 17.54 -13.51
N MET A 254 -13.59 17.92 -12.49
CA MET A 254 -14.65 17.10 -11.92
C MET A 254 -15.72 16.63 -12.93
N LYS A 255 -16.08 17.45 -13.92
CA LYS A 255 -17.16 17.16 -14.87
C LYS A 255 -16.80 16.01 -15.83
N THR A 256 -15.51 15.77 -16.05
CA THR A 256 -15.04 14.73 -16.99
C THR A 256 -14.91 13.36 -16.33
N LEU A 257 -15.06 13.26 -15.01
CA LEU A 257 -14.95 12.00 -14.24
C LEU A 257 -16.31 11.31 -14.14
N SER A 258 -16.75 10.70 -15.24
CA SER A 258 -18.11 10.16 -15.39
C SER A 258 -18.19 8.63 -15.34
N ARG A 259 -17.07 7.92 -15.53
CA ARG A 259 -17.00 6.45 -15.57
C ARG A 259 -16.56 5.88 -14.22
N PRO A 260 -16.93 4.64 -13.88
CA PRO A 260 -16.44 3.97 -12.69
C PRO A 260 -14.95 3.62 -12.80
N HIS A 261 -14.32 3.34 -11.66
CA HIS A 261 -12.97 2.77 -11.60
C HIS A 261 -13.07 1.26 -11.83
N GLU A 262 -12.82 0.83 -13.06
CA GLU A 262 -12.78 -0.58 -13.44
C GLU A 262 -11.46 -0.89 -14.13
N VAL A 263 -10.87 -2.05 -13.81
CA VAL A 263 -9.57 -2.49 -14.34
C VAL A 263 -9.58 -2.48 -15.87
N ASN A 264 -10.59 -3.13 -16.48
CA ASN A 264 -10.74 -3.22 -17.94
C ASN A 264 -10.80 -1.84 -18.61
N LEU A 265 -11.56 -0.90 -18.03
CA LEU A 265 -11.67 0.45 -18.57
C LEU A 265 -10.34 1.20 -18.50
N ILE A 266 -9.56 1.02 -17.43
CA ILE A 266 -8.24 1.65 -17.31
C ILE A 266 -7.26 1.02 -18.32
N VAL A 267 -7.28 -0.31 -18.48
CA VAL A 267 -6.48 -1.02 -19.49
C VAL A 267 -6.81 -0.53 -20.90
N GLU A 268 -8.07 -0.33 -21.23
CA GLU A 268 -8.51 0.27 -22.50
C GLU A 268 -7.89 1.66 -22.72
N GLU A 269 -7.85 2.52 -21.69
CA GLU A 269 -7.24 3.85 -21.80
C GLU A 269 -5.70 3.77 -21.92
N ILE A 270 -5.05 2.86 -21.19
CA ILE A 270 -3.59 2.63 -21.30
C ILE A 270 -3.23 2.20 -22.74
N ASN A 271 -4.04 1.33 -23.34
CA ASN A 271 -3.82 0.84 -24.71
C ASN A 271 -3.92 1.93 -25.80
N LYS A 272 -4.45 3.11 -25.48
CA LYS A 272 -4.48 4.25 -26.40
C LYS A 272 -3.14 4.99 -26.48
N TYR A 273 -2.17 4.64 -25.63
CA TYR A 273 -0.85 5.27 -25.61
C TYR A 273 -0.17 5.22 -26.99
N LYS A 274 0.23 6.38 -27.50
CA LYS A 274 1.09 6.53 -28.68
C LYS A 274 2.04 7.69 -28.46
N ALA A 275 3.35 7.50 -28.65
CA ALA A 275 4.36 8.53 -28.39
C ALA A 275 4.09 9.84 -29.16
N GLU A 276 3.64 9.75 -30.42
CA GLU A 276 3.29 10.93 -31.23
C GLU A 276 2.06 11.68 -30.70
N GLU A 277 1.07 10.95 -30.18
CA GLU A 277 -0.10 11.55 -29.55
C GLU A 277 0.30 12.34 -28.30
N VAL A 278 1.20 11.76 -27.48
CA VAL A 278 1.72 12.42 -26.27
C VAL A 278 2.44 13.73 -26.62
N LYS A 279 3.29 13.71 -27.66
CA LYS A 279 3.98 14.92 -28.13
C LYS A 279 2.98 15.98 -28.61
N ALA A 280 1.97 15.59 -29.39
CA ALA A 280 0.98 16.50 -29.91
C ALA A 280 0.12 17.13 -28.80
N VAL A 281 -0.36 16.34 -27.83
CA VAL A 281 -1.12 16.86 -26.68
C VAL A 281 -0.25 17.74 -25.79
N ALA A 282 1.02 17.38 -25.58
CA ALA A 282 1.96 18.21 -24.82
C ALA A 282 2.19 19.57 -25.50
N HIS A 283 2.26 19.62 -26.83
CA HIS A 283 2.33 20.88 -27.55
C HIS A 283 1.03 21.71 -27.39
N LEU A 284 -0.14 21.09 -27.52
CA LEU A 284 -1.43 21.75 -27.34
C LEU A 284 -1.58 22.40 -25.95
N ILE A 285 -1.31 21.65 -24.87
CA ILE A 285 -1.46 22.20 -23.52
C ILE A 285 -0.47 23.33 -23.25
N ARG A 286 0.75 23.25 -23.78
CA ARG A 286 1.76 24.30 -23.61
C ARG A 286 1.37 25.59 -24.34
N THR A 287 0.64 25.47 -25.45
CA THR A 287 0.11 26.62 -26.19
C THR A 287 -1.15 27.19 -25.54
N GLU A 288 -2.12 26.35 -25.16
CA GLU A 288 -3.45 26.80 -24.69
C GLU A 288 -3.56 27.07 -23.20
N ALA A 289 -2.63 26.57 -22.38
CA ALA A 289 -2.63 26.77 -20.95
C ALA A 289 -1.32 27.42 -20.44
N SER A 290 -0.54 28.04 -21.32
CA SER A 290 0.64 28.82 -20.93
C SER A 290 0.29 29.89 -19.89
N PHE A 291 1.11 29.97 -18.83
CA PHE A 291 1.00 31.02 -17.83
C PHE A 291 1.18 32.42 -18.40
N ASP A 292 2.06 32.62 -19.38
CA ASP A 292 2.27 33.93 -19.97
C ASP A 292 1.03 34.43 -20.72
N SER A 293 0.41 33.56 -21.52
CA SER A 293 -0.86 33.87 -22.21
C SER A 293 -1.98 34.17 -21.21
N PHE A 294 -2.01 33.44 -20.09
CA PHE A 294 -2.93 33.74 -19.00
C PHE A 294 -2.67 35.12 -18.39
N MET A 295 -1.40 35.50 -18.16
CA MET A 295 -1.04 36.79 -17.58
C MET A 295 -1.52 37.97 -18.43
N ASP A 296 -1.40 37.88 -19.75
CA ASP A 296 -1.91 38.92 -20.66
C ASP A 296 -3.44 39.05 -20.55
N ARG A 297 -4.14 37.91 -20.53
CA ARG A 297 -5.61 37.88 -20.43
C ARG A 297 -6.12 38.42 -19.09
N ILE A 298 -5.48 38.07 -17.98
CA ILE A 298 -5.94 38.53 -16.67
C ILE A 298 -5.66 40.03 -16.46
N LEU A 299 -4.54 40.54 -16.96
CA LEU A 299 -4.24 41.98 -16.90
C LEU A 299 -5.23 42.79 -17.75
N ASN A 300 -5.56 42.32 -18.95
CA ASN A 300 -6.61 42.94 -19.77
C ASN A 300 -7.97 42.95 -19.05
N LEU A 301 -8.35 41.83 -18.43
CA LEU A 301 -9.56 41.75 -17.63
C LEU A 301 -9.56 42.76 -16.46
N TYR A 302 -8.43 42.90 -15.77
CA TYR A 302 -8.29 43.88 -14.69
C TYR A 302 -8.53 45.31 -15.19
N HIS A 303 -7.90 45.69 -16.30
CA HIS A 303 -8.12 47.00 -16.92
C HIS A 303 -9.58 47.22 -17.35
N GLU A 304 -10.21 46.22 -17.96
CA GLU A 304 -11.63 46.31 -18.35
C GLU A 304 -12.54 46.52 -17.14
N VAL A 305 -12.31 45.80 -16.04
CA VAL A 305 -13.12 45.92 -14.82
C VAL A 305 -12.97 47.30 -14.18
N ILE A 306 -11.74 47.79 -14.07
CA ILE A 306 -11.45 49.13 -13.57
C ILE A 306 -12.18 50.17 -14.44
N ASN A 307 -12.06 50.08 -15.77
CA ASN A 307 -12.70 51.01 -16.69
C ASN A 307 -14.23 50.94 -16.61
N LYS A 308 -14.82 49.73 -16.61
CA LYS A 308 -16.27 49.52 -16.47
C LYS A 308 -16.81 50.13 -15.17
N TYR A 309 -16.06 50.00 -14.08
CA TYR A 309 -16.44 50.55 -12.78
C TYR A 309 -16.52 52.08 -12.81
N TYR A 310 -15.46 52.75 -13.30
CA TYR A 310 -15.43 54.20 -13.35
C TYR A 310 -16.34 54.80 -14.43
N GLN A 311 -16.57 54.11 -15.55
CA GLN A 311 -17.52 54.54 -16.59
C GLN A 311 -18.97 54.48 -16.14
N LYS A 312 -19.36 53.47 -15.34
CA LYS A 312 -20.74 53.38 -14.81
C LYS A 312 -21.09 54.57 -13.90
N GLY A 313 -20.10 55.31 -13.41
CA GLY A 313 -20.25 56.36 -12.42
C GLY A 313 -20.63 55.75 -11.07
N PHE A 314 -19.96 56.16 -9.99
CA PHE A 314 -20.34 55.73 -8.66
C PHE A 314 -21.75 56.25 -8.35
N ARG A 315 -22.78 55.42 -8.52
CA ARG A 315 -24.08 55.67 -7.90
C ARG A 315 -23.95 55.21 -6.47
N GLU A 316 -23.79 56.17 -5.57
CA GLU A 316 -23.84 55.97 -4.13
C GLU A 316 -25.19 55.31 -3.80
N ASN A 317 -25.17 53.99 -3.72
CA ASN A 317 -26.38 53.23 -3.49
C ASN A 317 -26.73 53.40 -2.02
N LYS A 318 -27.78 54.20 -1.73
CA LYS A 318 -28.53 54.14 -0.46
C LYS A 318 -29.06 52.73 -0.11
N GLN A 319 -28.77 51.73 -0.95
CA GLN A 319 -29.05 50.30 -0.83
C GLN A 319 -28.09 49.53 0.11
N ASN A 320 -27.21 50.20 0.87
CA ASN A 320 -26.18 49.51 1.67
C ASN A 320 -26.76 48.65 2.81
N GLU A 321 -27.90 49.01 3.41
CA GLU A 321 -28.50 48.25 4.52
C GLU A 321 -29.17 46.95 4.05
N LYS A 322 -30.01 46.98 2.99
CA LYS A 322 -30.59 45.77 2.39
C LYS A 322 -29.54 44.82 1.80
N THR A 323 -28.39 45.37 1.39
CA THR A 323 -27.25 44.57 0.90
C THR A 323 -26.55 43.86 2.06
N LEU A 324 -26.50 44.48 3.25
CA LEU A 324 -25.88 43.91 4.44
C LEU A 324 -26.74 42.79 5.05
N GLU A 325 -28.07 42.94 5.10
CA GLU A 325 -28.98 41.86 5.54
C GLU A 325 -28.86 40.62 4.64
N LYS A 326 -28.90 40.83 3.31
CA LYS A 326 -28.69 39.75 2.35
C LYS A 326 -27.30 39.09 2.49
N TYR A 327 -26.29 39.86 2.87
CA TYR A 327 -24.96 39.34 3.18
C TYR A 327 -24.95 38.48 4.45
N ILE A 328 -25.64 38.91 5.53
CA ILE A 328 -25.77 38.13 6.77
C ILE A 328 -26.50 36.82 6.49
N ASP A 329 -27.54 36.84 5.67
CA ASP A 329 -28.25 35.64 5.24
C ASP A 329 -27.34 34.69 4.45
N GLN A 330 -26.57 35.22 3.49
CA GLN A 330 -25.60 34.44 2.72
C GLN A 330 -24.52 33.83 3.61
N MET A 331 -23.94 34.60 4.53
CA MET A 331 -23.02 34.09 5.55
C MET A 331 -23.64 32.97 6.37
N THR A 332 -24.88 33.16 6.84
CA THR A 332 -25.57 32.17 7.67
C THR A 332 -25.77 30.85 6.92
N VAL A 333 -26.16 30.91 5.65
CA VAL A 333 -26.28 29.73 4.80
C VAL A 333 -24.93 29.04 4.61
N GLN A 334 -23.87 29.81 4.33
CA GLN A 334 -22.52 29.25 4.18
C GLN A 334 -22.00 28.60 5.46
N PHE A 335 -22.15 29.26 6.61
CA PHE A 335 -21.77 28.70 7.90
C PHE A 335 -22.49 27.37 8.17
N ARG A 336 -23.81 27.30 7.91
CA ARG A 336 -24.56 26.04 8.05
C ARG A 336 -24.03 24.95 7.10
N GLN A 337 -23.71 25.30 5.85
CA GLN A 337 -23.15 24.34 4.89
C GLN A 337 -21.76 23.83 5.31
N VAL A 338 -20.88 24.72 5.77
CA VAL A 338 -19.54 24.34 6.27
C VAL A 338 -19.65 23.46 7.51
N ILE A 339 -20.53 23.79 8.47
CA ILE A 339 -20.80 22.96 9.65
C ILE A 339 -21.29 21.57 9.24
N ARG A 340 -22.25 21.51 8.32
CA ARG A 340 -22.77 20.25 7.80
C ARG A 340 -21.66 19.39 7.16
N GLN A 341 -20.84 19.96 6.30
CA GLN A 341 -19.73 19.23 5.68
C GLN A 341 -18.72 18.73 6.70
N LYS A 342 -18.33 19.56 7.68
CA LYS A 342 -17.44 19.11 8.75
C LYS A 342 -18.04 17.98 9.59
N ASN A 343 -19.35 18.00 9.84
CA ASN A 343 -20.02 16.92 10.54
C ASN A 343 -20.05 15.63 9.72
N GLU A 344 -20.29 15.71 8.40
CA GLU A 344 -20.20 14.56 7.48
C GLU A 344 -18.76 14.00 7.41
N GLU A 345 -17.73 14.85 7.38
CA GLU A 345 -16.32 14.44 7.44
C GLU A 345 -15.95 13.78 8.78
N LEU A 346 -16.42 14.32 9.91
CA LEU A 346 -16.22 13.74 11.23
C LEU A 346 -16.87 12.36 11.33
N ALA A 347 -18.12 12.21 10.90
CA ALA A 347 -18.81 10.93 10.86
C ALA A 347 -18.07 9.90 9.98
N GLY A 348 -17.52 10.35 8.84
CA GLY A 348 -16.68 9.50 7.99
C GLY A 348 -15.38 9.03 8.68
N LYS A 349 -14.74 9.91 9.46
CA LYS A 349 -13.54 9.53 10.25
C LYS A 349 -13.87 8.54 11.37
N ASP A 350 -14.98 8.74 12.06
CA ASP A 350 -15.44 7.84 13.12
C ASP A 350 -15.70 6.42 12.57
N LEU A 351 -16.29 6.33 11.37
CA LEU A 351 -16.47 5.05 10.68
C LEU A 351 -15.13 4.38 10.33
N ILE A 352 -14.14 5.15 9.88
CA ILE A 352 -12.80 4.64 9.59
C ILE A 352 -12.10 4.15 10.86
N HIS A 353 -12.23 4.89 11.97
CA HIS A 353 -11.68 4.50 13.27
C HIS A 353 -12.32 3.20 13.77
N ALA A 354 -13.65 3.09 13.73
CA ALA A 354 -14.36 1.88 14.11
C ALA A 354 -13.93 0.65 13.26
N ASN A 355 -13.74 0.84 11.95
CA ASN A 355 -13.21 -0.21 11.08
C ASN A 355 -11.76 -0.59 11.42
N HIS A 356 -10.93 0.38 11.82
CA HIS A 356 -9.56 0.13 12.24
C HIS A 356 -9.52 -0.67 13.55
N ASP A 357 -10.35 -0.31 14.52
CA ASP A 357 -10.46 -1.02 15.80
C ASP A 357 -10.94 -2.47 15.61
N SER A 358 -11.91 -2.68 14.72
CA SER A 358 -12.37 -4.02 14.35
C SER A 358 -11.24 -4.86 13.72
N LEU A 359 -10.44 -4.26 12.83
CA LEU A 359 -9.30 -4.93 12.19
C LEU A 359 -8.19 -5.25 13.21
N LEU A 360 -7.91 -4.34 14.14
CA LEU A 360 -6.96 -4.58 15.23
C LEU A 360 -7.42 -5.74 16.11
N ALA A 361 -8.69 -5.76 16.52
CA ALA A 361 -9.26 -6.86 17.30
C ALA A 361 -9.18 -8.21 16.56
N ALA A 362 -9.40 -8.22 15.24
CA ALA A 362 -9.23 -9.42 14.43
C ALA A 362 -7.77 -9.91 14.39
N LYS A 363 -6.81 -9.00 14.25
CA LYS A 363 -5.37 -9.32 14.30
C LYS A 363 -4.94 -9.84 15.67
N ASP A 364 -5.44 -9.26 16.75
CA ASP A 364 -5.13 -9.72 18.11
C ASP A 364 -5.63 -11.15 18.34
N ARG A 365 -6.83 -11.49 17.82
CA ARG A 365 -7.34 -12.87 17.85
C ARG A 365 -6.45 -13.83 17.07
N GLN A 366 -6.00 -13.44 15.86
CA GLN A 366 -5.08 -14.26 15.07
C GLN A 366 -3.75 -14.47 15.79
N LEU A 367 -3.20 -13.42 16.42
CA LEU A 367 -1.96 -13.51 17.19
C LEU A 367 -2.12 -14.44 18.40
N ALA A 368 -3.25 -14.37 19.11
CA ALA A 368 -3.56 -15.25 20.23
C ALA A 368 -3.64 -16.72 19.78
N GLN A 369 -4.33 -16.99 18.69
CA GLN A 369 -4.44 -18.33 18.11
C GLN A 369 -3.06 -18.88 17.69
N MET A 370 -2.23 -18.05 17.05
CA MET A 370 -0.88 -18.45 16.66
C MET A 370 0.01 -18.77 17.87
N LYS A 371 -0.12 -18.03 18.98
CA LYS A 371 0.59 -18.33 20.23
C LYS A 371 0.15 -19.67 20.84
N GLU A 372 -1.15 -19.96 20.80
CA GLU A 372 -1.69 -21.22 21.30
C GLU A 372 -1.20 -22.40 20.47
N ASP A 373 -1.21 -22.28 19.14
CA ASP A 373 -0.65 -23.28 18.22
C ASP A 373 0.84 -23.54 18.50
N PHE A 374 1.62 -22.48 18.75
CA PHE A 374 3.04 -22.62 19.10
C PHE A 374 3.22 -23.38 20.42
N THR A 375 2.41 -23.03 21.43
CA THR A 375 2.42 -23.70 22.74
C THR A 375 2.06 -25.19 22.62
N GLN A 376 1.08 -25.54 21.77
CA GLN A 376 0.73 -26.93 21.50
C GLN A 376 1.87 -27.69 20.79
N LYS A 377 2.54 -27.04 19.83
CA LYS A 377 3.71 -27.63 19.14
C LYS A 377 4.86 -27.88 20.11
N ASP A 378 5.14 -26.95 21.02
CA ASP A 378 6.18 -27.12 22.04
C ASP A 378 5.88 -28.30 22.97
N ARG A 379 4.62 -28.47 23.40
CA ARG A 379 4.19 -29.63 24.18
C ARG A 379 4.37 -30.94 23.41
N ARG A 380 3.99 -30.99 22.13
CA ARG A 380 4.24 -32.17 21.27
C ARG A 380 5.71 -32.47 21.14
N LEU A 381 6.56 -31.46 20.96
CA LEU A 381 8.00 -31.64 20.84
C LEU A 381 8.60 -32.18 22.15
N ALA A 382 8.13 -31.71 23.30
CA ALA A 382 8.53 -32.24 24.60
C ALA A 382 8.13 -33.72 24.76
N GLN A 383 6.90 -34.08 24.41
CA GLN A 383 6.42 -35.47 24.44
C GLN A 383 7.28 -36.38 23.53
N ILE A 384 7.55 -35.95 22.31
CA ILE A 384 8.39 -36.70 21.36
C ILE A 384 9.80 -36.92 21.93
N LYS A 385 10.40 -35.90 22.56
CA LYS A 385 11.72 -36.04 23.21
C LYS A 385 11.69 -37.08 24.33
N GLU A 386 10.64 -37.11 25.13
CA GLU A 386 10.49 -38.07 26.21
C GLU A 386 10.30 -39.49 25.70
N ASP A 387 9.49 -39.67 24.64
CA ASP A 387 9.31 -40.96 23.97
C ASP A 387 10.64 -41.49 23.39
N PHE A 388 11.45 -40.61 22.78
CA PHE A 388 12.80 -40.97 22.31
C PHE A 388 13.70 -41.40 23.48
N ALA A 389 13.71 -40.65 24.58
CA ALA A 389 14.50 -41.02 25.75
C ALA A 389 14.07 -42.36 26.36
N GLN A 390 12.78 -42.69 26.35
CA GLN A 390 12.28 -44.00 26.77
C GLN A 390 12.74 -45.12 25.83
N LYS A 391 12.64 -44.90 24.51
CA LYS A 391 13.13 -45.87 23.52
C LYS A 391 14.62 -46.12 23.64
N ASP A 392 15.42 -45.08 23.89
CA ASP A 392 16.87 -45.23 24.10
C ASP A 392 17.18 -46.09 25.33
N ARG A 393 16.43 -45.92 26.44
CA ARG A 393 16.57 -46.79 27.63
C ARG A 393 16.18 -48.23 27.32
N GLN A 394 15.08 -48.46 26.60
CA GLN A 394 14.67 -49.80 26.18
C GLN A 394 15.74 -50.46 25.32
N LEU A 395 16.33 -49.71 24.37
CA LEU A 395 17.37 -50.20 23.48
C LEU A 395 18.65 -50.56 24.25
N ALA A 396 19.01 -49.78 25.27
CA ALA A 396 20.13 -50.08 26.16
C ALA A 396 19.90 -51.38 26.95
N GLN A 397 18.69 -51.57 27.48
CA GLN A 397 18.34 -52.77 28.24
C GLN A 397 18.36 -54.03 27.36
N ILE A 398 17.81 -53.95 26.14
CA ILE A 398 17.87 -55.05 25.17
C ILE A 398 19.32 -55.41 24.83
N LYS A 399 20.21 -54.41 24.67
CA LYS A 399 21.65 -54.67 24.44
C LYS A 399 22.31 -55.39 25.61
N GLU A 400 21.97 -55.02 26.84
CA GLU A 400 22.51 -55.66 28.04
C GLU A 400 22.03 -57.11 28.19
N ASP A 401 20.73 -57.36 27.98
CA ASP A 401 20.15 -58.71 27.95
C ASP A 401 20.81 -59.59 26.88
N PHE A 402 21.04 -59.05 25.67
CA PHE A 402 21.73 -59.76 24.61
C PHE A 402 23.18 -60.10 25.00
N THR A 403 23.85 -59.17 25.68
CA THR A 403 25.22 -59.38 26.18
C THR A 403 25.25 -60.48 27.24
N GLN A 404 24.30 -60.50 28.18
CA GLN A 404 24.17 -61.58 29.17
C GLN A 404 23.88 -62.92 28.52
N LYS A 405 22.92 -63.00 27.59
CA LYS A 405 22.61 -64.24 26.86
C LYS A 405 23.82 -64.77 26.08
N ASN A 406 24.61 -63.89 25.47
CA ASN A 406 25.84 -64.31 24.78
C ASN A 406 26.88 -64.89 25.75
N ARG A 407 27.03 -64.32 26.96
CA ARG A 407 27.89 -64.90 27.99
C ARG A 407 27.38 -66.28 28.44
N GLN A 408 26.08 -66.41 28.68
CA GLN A 408 25.46 -67.70 29.03
C GLN A 408 25.69 -68.75 27.94
N LEU A 409 25.52 -68.38 26.67
CA LEU A 409 25.74 -69.25 25.52
C LEU A 409 27.21 -69.70 25.44
N ALA A 410 28.16 -68.78 25.68
CA ALA A 410 29.59 -69.09 25.71
C ALA A 410 29.94 -70.09 26.83
N GLN A 411 29.39 -69.88 28.02
CA GLN A 411 29.61 -70.76 29.17
C GLN A 411 29.00 -72.15 28.95
N MET A 412 27.79 -72.21 28.40
CA MET A 412 27.14 -73.47 28.05
C MET A 412 27.94 -74.26 26.99
N LYS A 413 28.55 -73.58 26.01
CA LYS A 413 29.46 -74.23 25.04
C LYS A 413 30.69 -74.82 25.73
N GLU A 414 31.25 -74.14 26.72
CA GLU A 414 32.40 -74.60 27.47
C GLU A 414 32.05 -75.83 28.34
N ASP A 415 30.89 -75.81 29.01
CA ASP A 415 30.36 -76.95 29.76
C ASP A 415 30.13 -78.18 28.86
N PHE A 416 29.59 -77.98 27.65
CA PHE A 416 29.44 -79.07 26.67
C PHE A 416 30.80 -79.63 26.26
N ALA A 417 31.80 -78.78 25.98
CA ALA A 417 33.13 -79.22 25.64
C ALA A 417 33.80 -80.01 26.79
N GLN A 418 33.57 -79.62 28.05
CA GLN A 418 34.02 -80.39 29.21
C GLN A 418 33.33 -81.75 29.30
N LYS A 419 32.00 -81.81 29.13
CA LYS A 419 31.27 -83.08 29.14
C LYS A 419 31.72 -84.01 28.01
N ASP A 420 32.00 -83.49 26.82
CA ASP A 420 32.53 -84.29 25.71
C ASP A 420 33.90 -84.90 26.05
N ARG A 421 34.78 -84.15 26.74
CA ARG A 421 36.05 -84.70 27.26
C ARG A 421 35.84 -85.80 28.29
N GLN A 422 34.97 -85.56 29.28
CA GLN A 422 34.64 -86.56 30.31
C GLN A 422 34.05 -87.84 29.68
N LEU A 423 33.18 -87.69 28.68
CA LEU A 423 32.63 -88.83 27.95
C LEU A 423 33.71 -89.61 27.19
N ALA A 424 34.69 -88.92 26.58
CA ALA A 424 35.82 -89.55 25.91
C ALA A 424 36.71 -90.32 26.89
N GLU A 425 37.00 -89.74 28.06
CA GLU A 425 37.77 -90.38 29.14
C GLU A 425 37.04 -91.63 29.66
N ALA A 426 35.75 -91.53 29.97
CA ALA A 426 34.94 -92.67 30.42
C ALA A 426 34.90 -93.80 29.37
N LYS A 427 34.83 -93.47 28.07
CA LYS A 427 34.92 -94.46 26.98
C LYS A 427 36.29 -95.17 26.97
N GLN A 428 37.38 -94.44 27.17
CA GLN A 428 38.71 -95.06 27.27
C GLN A 428 38.81 -96.00 28.48
N GLU A 429 38.27 -95.60 29.63
CA GLU A 429 38.29 -96.41 30.85
C GLU A 429 37.48 -97.69 30.68
N ILE A 430 36.27 -97.62 30.10
CA ILE A 430 35.46 -98.79 29.75
C ILE A 430 36.23 -99.71 28.80
N THR A 431 36.93 -99.15 27.80
CA THR A 431 37.73 -99.94 26.85
C THR A 431 38.86 -100.69 27.58
N LYS A 432 39.55 -100.03 28.51
CA LYS A 432 40.61 -100.63 29.33
C LYS A 432 40.06 -101.71 30.27
N ASN A 433 38.90 -101.47 30.89
CA ASN A 433 38.22 -102.45 31.72
C ASN A 433 37.78 -103.68 30.90
N ASN A 434 37.22 -103.48 29.71
CA ASN A 434 36.86 -104.58 28.81
C ASN A 434 38.08 -105.41 28.39
N GLN A 435 39.23 -104.78 28.10
CA GLN A 435 40.48 -105.50 27.83
C GLN A 435 40.94 -106.31 29.05
N THR A 436 40.82 -105.75 30.25
CA THR A 436 41.17 -106.42 31.52
C THR A 436 40.27 -107.62 31.78
N ILE A 437 38.95 -107.45 31.62
CA ILE A 437 37.95 -108.52 31.74
C ILE A 437 38.22 -109.61 30.70
N SER A 438 38.50 -109.24 29.45
CA SER A 438 38.86 -110.19 28.39
C SER A 438 40.12 -110.99 28.76
N GLY A 439 41.14 -110.35 29.34
CA GLY A 439 42.32 -111.02 29.87
C GLY A 439 41.99 -111.99 31.01
N GLN A 440 41.12 -111.60 31.94
CA GLN A 440 40.66 -112.47 33.03
C GLN A 440 39.86 -113.67 32.51
N ILE A 441 38.97 -113.48 31.52
CA ILE A 441 38.24 -114.55 30.85
C ILE A 441 39.23 -115.52 30.19
N GLY A 442 40.27 -115.01 29.51
CA GLY A 442 41.33 -115.84 28.94
C GLY A 442 42.07 -116.66 30.00
N HIS A 443 42.40 -116.06 31.15
CA HIS A 443 42.99 -116.77 32.29
C HIS A 443 42.06 -117.86 32.84
N ILE A 444 40.77 -117.58 32.98
CA ILE A 444 39.78 -118.57 33.43
C ILE A 444 39.63 -119.72 32.43
N GLN A 445 39.64 -119.43 31.12
CA GLN A 445 39.64 -120.46 30.08
C GLN A 445 40.90 -121.33 30.14
N ALA A 446 42.08 -120.75 30.38
CA ALA A 446 43.32 -121.50 30.56
C ALA A 446 43.28 -122.39 31.81
N ILE A 447 42.71 -121.89 32.92
CA ILE A 447 42.49 -122.68 34.15
C ILE A 447 41.49 -123.81 33.89
N SER A 448 40.40 -123.54 33.17
CA SER A 448 39.40 -124.54 32.78
C SER A 448 39.99 -125.64 31.90
N GLN A 449 40.77 -125.28 30.87
CA GLN A 449 41.50 -126.26 30.04
C GLN A 449 42.48 -127.09 30.86
N SER A 450 43.20 -126.47 31.80
CA SER A 450 44.10 -127.16 32.74
C SER A 450 43.35 -128.13 33.68
N LEU A 451 42.20 -127.71 34.22
CA LEU A 451 41.33 -128.56 35.04
C LEU A 451 40.74 -129.72 34.23
N SER A 452 40.30 -129.46 32.99
CA SER A 452 39.79 -130.48 32.07
C SER A 452 40.87 -131.50 31.70
N TYR A 453 42.12 -131.04 31.51
CA TYR A 453 43.29 -131.91 31.29
C TYR A 453 43.64 -132.74 32.55
N ARG A 454 43.50 -132.17 33.75
CA ARG A 454 43.73 -132.87 35.02
C ARG A 454 42.62 -133.86 35.39
N LEU A 455 41.35 -133.52 35.15
CA LEU A 455 40.20 -134.43 35.32
C LEU A 455 40.24 -135.58 34.32
N GLY A 456 40.67 -135.33 33.08
CA GLY A 456 40.91 -136.40 32.09
C GLY A 456 42.00 -137.40 32.50
N ARG A 457 42.96 -136.99 33.36
CA ARG A 457 44.03 -137.86 33.87
C ARG A 457 43.66 -138.65 35.15
N LEU A 458 42.60 -138.27 35.86
CA LEU A 458 42.21 -138.88 37.14
C LEU A 458 41.23 -140.06 37.02
N ILE A 459 40.70 -140.34 35.82
CA ILE A 459 39.66 -141.38 35.60
C ILE A 459 40.24 -142.63 34.90
N THR A 460 41.52 -142.96 35.12
CA THR A 460 42.10 -144.25 34.67
C THR A 460 42.71 -145.08 35.81
N SER A 461 41.79 -145.68 36.58
CA SER A 461 41.85 -146.98 37.30
C SER A 461 42.66 -147.14 38.61
N PRO A 462 42.27 -148.06 39.54
CA PRO A 462 41.06 -148.90 39.60
C PRO A 462 40.39 -149.02 41.00
N LEU A 463 39.09 -148.75 41.10
CA LEU A 463 38.21 -149.32 42.16
C LEU A 463 36.92 -149.83 41.51
N ARG A 464 36.98 -151.10 41.10
CA ARG A 464 35.98 -151.87 40.37
C ARG A 464 35.25 -152.83 41.33
N TRP A 465 34.55 -152.31 42.35
CA TRP A 465 33.78 -153.22 43.22
C TRP A 465 32.56 -152.67 44.01
N LEU A 466 32.06 -151.43 43.83
CA LEU A 466 30.89 -150.97 44.62
C LEU A 466 29.96 -149.96 43.89
N TYR A 467 29.54 -150.22 42.65
CA TYR A 467 28.50 -149.38 42.03
C TYR A 467 27.54 -150.17 41.11
N ASP A 468 27.05 -151.29 41.63
CA ASP A 468 25.88 -152.01 41.10
C ASP A 468 24.83 -152.14 42.22
N THR A 469 24.29 -151.01 42.72
CA THR A 469 22.98 -150.95 43.39
C THR A 469 22.55 -149.48 43.56
N PHE A 470 21.29 -149.14 43.20
CA PHE A 470 20.66 -147.82 42.97
C PHE A 470 20.71 -147.37 41.49
N LEU A 471 19.91 -147.96 40.60
CA LEU A 471 18.48 -147.70 40.30
C LEU A 471 18.18 -146.26 39.84
N GLU A 472 17.61 -146.20 38.63
CA GLU A 472 16.51 -145.35 38.11
C GLU A 472 16.57 -143.82 38.31
#